data_AF-A0A368G366-F1
#
_entry.id   AF-A0A368G366-F1
#
_cell.length_a   1.000
_cell.length_b   1.000
_cell.length_c   1.000
_cell.angle_alpha   90.00
_cell.angle_beta   90.00
_cell.angle_gamma   90.00
#
_symmetry.space_group_name_H-M   'P 1'
#
loop_
_entity.id
_entity.type
_entity.pdbx_description
1 polymer ?
#
loop_
_entity_poly.entity_id
_entity_poly.type
_entity_poly.pdbx_seq_one_letter_code
_entity_poly.pdbx_strand_id
1 'polypeptide(L)' 'KDHPGNNTHIFQVIDAVDVKDIGEQKGFCRCWKSSMFPYCDGAHVKHNQETGDNVGPLVVKGKQR' A
#
# COMPACT_ATOMS: atom_id res chain seq x y z
N LYS A 1 -15.88 -1.34 -4.57
CA LYS A 1 -15.31 0.04 -4.59
C LYS A 1 -13.89 -0.08 -5.07
N ASP A 2 -13.84 -0.40 -6.35
CA ASP A 2 -12.73 -0.92 -7.11
C ASP A 2 -11.78 0.22 -7.44
N HIS A 3 -10.49 -0.07 -7.44
CA HIS A 3 -9.45 0.89 -7.75
C HIS A 3 -9.64 1.34 -9.22
N PRO A 4 -9.81 2.63 -9.53
CA PRO A 4 -10.05 3.09 -10.91
C PRO A 4 -8.76 3.16 -11.74
N GLY A 5 -7.78 2.31 -11.45
CA GLY A 5 -6.46 2.32 -12.06
C GLY A 5 -5.98 0.91 -12.41
N ASN A 6 -6.37 0.48 -13.62
CA ASN A 6 -5.65 -0.44 -14.50
C ASN A 6 -5.76 -1.95 -14.17
N ASN A 7 -6.25 -2.70 -15.17
CA ASN A 7 -6.36 -4.18 -15.27
C ASN A 7 -7.63 -4.83 -14.72
N THR A 8 -8.81 -4.46 -15.24
CA THR A 8 -10.10 -5.13 -14.99
C THR A 8 -10.19 -6.62 -15.41
N HIS A 9 -9.06 -7.24 -15.77
CA HIS A 9 -8.96 -8.65 -16.17
C HIS A 9 -8.10 -9.53 -15.23
N ILE A 10 -7.57 -8.97 -14.13
CA ILE A 10 -6.85 -9.78 -13.14
C ILE A 10 -7.79 -10.15 -11.99
N PHE A 11 -8.01 -11.45 -11.79
CA PHE A 11 -8.83 -11.97 -10.69
C PHE A 11 -8.21 -11.75 -9.31
N GLN A 12 -6.90 -11.48 -9.28
CA GLN A 12 -6.14 -11.25 -8.07
C GLN A 12 -5.02 -10.23 -8.35
N VAL A 13 -4.88 -9.24 -7.48
CA VAL A 13 -3.76 -8.28 -7.49
C VAL A 13 -2.71 -8.78 -6.52
N ILE A 14 -1.48 -8.99 -7.00
CA ILE A 14 -0.34 -9.46 -6.21
C ILE A 14 0.85 -8.55 -6.53
N ASP A 15 1.49 -8.00 -5.49
CA ASP A 15 2.75 -7.28 -5.60
C ASP A 15 3.86 -8.07 -4.91
N ALA A 16 4.96 -8.24 -5.62
CA ALA A 16 6.18 -8.87 -5.10
C ALA A 16 7.30 -7.84 -5.06
N VAL A 17 7.93 -7.70 -3.89
CA VAL A 17 9.06 -6.80 -3.68
C VAL A 17 10.19 -7.59 -3.03
N ASP A 18 11.41 -7.49 -3.58
CA ASP A 18 12.58 -8.08 -2.95
C ASP A 18 12.93 -7.27 -1.69
N VAL A 19 13.18 -7.97 -0.58
CA VAL A 19 13.59 -7.36 0.69
C VAL A 19 14.90 -6.56 0.57
N LYS A 20 15.71 -6.79 -0.47
CA LYS A 20 16.93 -6.01 -0.74
C LYS A 20 16.64 -4.61 -1.28
N ASP A 21 15.48 -4.41 -1.91
CA ASP A 21 15.14 -3.17 -2.61
C ASP A 21 14.38 -2.16 -1.72
N ILE A 22 14.02 -2.54 -0.49
CA ILE A 22 13.20 -1.69 0.41
C ILE A 22 14.00 -0.59 1.11
N GLY A 23 15.33 -0.62 1.07
CA GLY A 23 16.20 0.33 1.78
C GLY A 23 16.10 0.18 3.31
N GLU A 24 16.15 1.29 4.05
CA GLU A 24 16.04 1.27 5.52
C GLU A 24 14.64 0.89 6.00
N GLN A 25 13.61 1.47 5.38
CA GLN A 25 12.21 1.13 5.64
C GLN A 25 11.32 1.50 4.45
N LYS A 26 10.23 0.75 4.28
CA LYS A 26 9.20 1.06 3.29
C LYS A 26 7.81 0.78 3.85
N GLY A 27 6.87 1.70 3.57
CA GLY A 27 5.45 1.52 3.86
C GLY A 27 4.69 0.98 2.66
N PHE A 28 3.91 -0.08 2.87
CA PHE A 28 3.05 -0.71 1.87
C PHE A 28 1.58 -0.44 2.16
N CYS A 29 0.86 -0.06 1.13
CA CYS A 29 -0.56 0.26 1.19
C CYS A 29 -1.38 -0.99 1.53
N ARG A 30 -2.30 -0.84 2.49
CA ARG A 30 -3.34 -1.84 2.80
C ARG A 30 -4.76 -1.31 2.67
N CYS A 31 -4.91 0.00 2.42
CA CYS A 31 -6.21 0.66 2.29
C CYS A 31 -6.75 0.67 0.86
N TRP A 32 -5.93 0.27 -0.14
CA TRP A 32 -6.26 0.31 -1.56
C TRP A 32 -6.60 1.72 -2.12
N LYS A 33 -6.22 2.79 -1.43
CA LYS A 33 -6.48 4.19 -1.86
C LYS A 33 -5.25 4.95 -2.34
N SER A 34 -4.05 4.38 -2.18
CA SER A 34 -2.82 5.05 -2.62
C SER A 34 -2.77 5.17 -4.16
N SER A 35 -2.33 6.32 -4.65
CA SER A 35 -1.99 6.53 -6.07
C SER A 35 -0.63 5.95 -6.45
N MET A 36 0.18 5.57 -5.45
CA MET A 36 1.49 4.94 -5.58
C MET A 36 1.46 3.45 -5.20
N PHE A 37 0.28 2.82 -5.27
CA PHE A 37 0.14 1.39 -4.96
C PHE A 37 1.20 0.56 -5.72
N PRO A 38 1.93 -0.35 -5.05
CA PRO A 38 1.68 -0.94 -3.73
C PRO A 38 2.20 -0.15 -2.53
N TYR A 39 2.85 0.99 -2.73
CA TYR A 39 3.43 1.78 -1.63
C TYR A 39 2.38 2.63 -0.94
N CYS A 40 2.62 2.97 0.32
CA CYS A 40 1.78 3.90 1.06
C CYS A 40 2.23 5.34 0.84
N ASP A 41 1.31 6.20 0.39
CA ASP A 41 1.47 7.64 0.20
C ASP A 41 0.73 8.49 1.25
N GLY A 42 0.05 7.85 2.21
CA GLY A 42 -0.75 8.53 3.23
C GLY A 42 -2.26 8.63 2.94
N ALA A 43 -2.75 8.14 1.80
CA ALA A 43 -4.18 8.19 1.44
C ALA A 43 -5.12 7.53 2.48
N HIS A 44 -4.60 6.60 3.30
CA HIS A 44 -5.35 5.97 4.39
C HIS A 44 -5.86 6.98 5.43
N VAL A 45 -5.17 8.11 5.64
CA VAL A 45 -5.60 9.14 6.60
C VAL A 45 -6.93 9.74 6.18
N LYS A 46 -7.04 10.17 4.91
CA LYS A 46 -8.29 10.72 4.35
C LYS A 46 -9.40 9.68 4.37
N HIS A 47 -9.10 8.44 3.96
CA HIS A 47 -10.05 7.32 4.00
C HIS A 47 -10.60 7.08 5.42
N ASN A 48 -9.73 7.04 6.44
CA ASN A 48 -10.13 6.86 7.83
C ASN A 48 -11.03 8.00 8.32
N GLN A 49 -10.66 9.26 8.02
CA GLN A 49 -11.46 10.43 8.39
C GLN A 49 -12.85 10.43 7.77
N GLU A 50 -12.97 10.04 6.49
CA GLU A 50 -14.24 10.06 5.75
C GLU A 50 -15.17 8.88 6.12
N THR A 51 -14.62 7.77 6.58
CA THR A 51 -15.37 6.51 6.76
C THR A 51 -15.48 6.06 8.22
N GLY A 52 -14.70 6.64 9.14
CA GLY A 52 -14.57 6.15 10.51
C GLY A 52 -13.71 4.87 10.63
N ASP A 53 -12.99 4.50 9.58
CA ASP A 53 -12.07 3.35 9.56
C ASP A 53 -10.75 3.66 10.30
N ASN A 54 -9.94 2.64 10.56
CA ASN A 54 -8.67 2.74 11.28
C ASN A 54 -7.51 2.00 10.59
N VAL A 55 -7.57 1.83 9.27
CA VAL A 55 -6.53 1.15 8.50
C VAL A 55 -5.23 1.95 8.42
N GLY A 56 -4.11 1.24 8.29
CA GLY A 56 -2.78 1.83 8.14
C GLY A 56 -1.83 0.93 7.34
N PRO A 57 -0.66 1.44 6.94
CA PRO A 57 0.27 0.68 6.11
C PRO A 57 0.88 -0.51 6.85
N LEU A 58 1.42 -1.47 6.09
CA LEU A 58 2.44 -2.38 6.59
C LEU A 58 3.80 -1.71 6.43
N VAL A 59 4.54 -1.50 7.52
CA VAL A 59 5.91 -0.96 7.46
C VAL A 59 6.89 -2.13 7.56
N VAL A 60 7.69 -2.33 6.52
CA VAL A 60 8.77 -3.31 6.51
C VAL A 60 10.09 -2.56 6.68
N LYS A 61 10.88 -2.97 7.65
CA LYS A 61 12.23 -2.42 7.89
C LYS A 61 13.25 -3.31 7.19
N GLY A 62 14.17 -2.69 6.45
CA GLY A 62 15.34 -3.36 5.94
C GLY A 62 16.20 -3.88 7.08
N LYS A 63 16.93 -4.97 6.82
CA LYS A 63 17.90 -5.48 7.79
C LYS A 63 18.99 -4.44 7.96
N GLN A 64 19.16 -3.91 9.18
CA GLN A 64 20.33 -3.10 9.49
C GLN A 64 21.58 -3.97 9.34
N ARG A 65 22.62 -3.41 8.68
CA ARG A 65 23.91 -4.08 8.50
C ARG A 65 24.64 -4.20 9.82
#